data_AF-A0A160TTC4-F1
#
_entry.id   AF-A0A160TTC4-F1
#
_cell.length_a   1.000
_cell.length_b   1.000
_cell.length_c   1.000
_cell.angle_alpha   90.00
_cell.angle_beta   90.00
_cell.angle_gamma   90.00
#
_symmetry.space_group_name_H-M   'P 1'
#
loop_
_entity.id
_entity.type
_entity.pdbx_description
1 polymer ?
#
loop_
_entity_poly.entity_id
_entity_poly.type
_entity_poly.pdbx_seq_one_letter_code
_entity_poly.pdbx_strand_id
1 'polypeptide(L)' 'MGRTIDFPAAVMTEFLNMGGYGLYVWPAYLIVAIVLILNLVVPLRRHRRLLSKMSRHNNLNGPDAP' A
#
# COMPACT_ATOMS: atom_id res chain seq x y z
N MET A 1 10.60 -47.83 11.73
CA MET A 1 11.02 -46.60 12.43
C MET A 1 10.59 -45.42 11.58
N GLY A 2 9.31 -45.06 11.64
CA GLY A 2 8.73 -44.00 10.81
C GLY A 2 9.11 -42.64 11.39
N ARG A 3 9.94 -41.86 10.68
CA ARG A 3 10.07 -40.44 10.97
C ARG A 3 8.76 -39.77 10.58
N THR A 4 7.92 -39.48 11.56
CA THR A 4 6.88 -38.48 11.41
C THR A 4 7.60 -37.17 11.07
N ILE A 5 7.41 -36.69 9.84
CA ILE A 5 7.91 -35.38 9.43
C ILE A 5 7.00 -34.36 10.11
N ASP A 6 7.34 -34.10 11.36
CA ASP A 6 6.63 -33.21 12.24
C ASP A 6 6.98 -31.76 11.87
N PHE A 7 6.13 -31.23 10.98
CA PHE A 7 5.63 -29.84 10.92
C PHE A 7 6.39 -28.78 10.10
N PRO A 8 5.90 -28.42 8.89
CA PRO A 8 6.27 -27.17 8.23
C PRO A 8 5.81 -25.92 8.99
N ALA A 9 4.72 -26.00 9.78
CA ALA A 9 4.18 -24.85 10.52
C ALA A 9 5.09 -24.39 11.68
N ALA A 10 5.76 -25.33 12.36
CA ALA A 10 6.74 -25.02 13.39
C ALA A 10 7.96 -24.30 12.79
N VAL A 11 8.48 -24.81 11.67
CA VAL A 11 9.58 -24.16 10.92
C VAL A 11 9.20 -22.77 10.43
N MET A 12 7.98 -22.60 9.88
CA MET A 12 7.51 -21.28 9.43
C MET A 12 7.38 -20.31 10.60
N THR A 13 6.86 -20.76 11.74
CA THR A 13 6.72 -19.94 12.96
C THR A 13 8.09 -19.62 13.56
N GLU A 14 9.03 -20.56 13.54
CA GLU A 14 10.40 -20.38 14.03
C GLU A 14 11.22 -19.46 13.12
N PHE A 15 10.96 -19.49 11.81
CA PHE A 15 11.52 -18.53 10.85
C PHE A 15 10.89 -17.15 11.01
N LEU A 16 9.58 -17.10 11.27
CA LEU A 16 8.84 -15.88 11.57
C LEU A 16 9.27 -15.26 12.89
N ASN A 17 9.62 -16.07 13.90
CA ASN A 17 10.00 -15.61 15.23
C ASN A 17 11.51 -15.55 15.47
N MET A 18 12.38 -16.23 14.71
CA MET A 18 13.85 -16.31 14.86
C MET A 18 14.31 -16.09 16.31
N GLY A 19 13.86 -16.95 17.23
CA GLY A 19 14.25 -16.88 18.65
C GLY A 19 13.68 -15.70 19.47
N GLY A 20 12.62 -15.04 18.99
CA GLY A 20 11.95 -13.91 19.65
C GLY A 20 12.09 -12.55 18.94
N TYR A 21 12.92 -12.45 17.90
CA TYR A 21 13.18 -11.20 17.17
C TYR A 21 12.18 -10.90 16.06
N GLY A 22 11.48 -11.91 15.56
CA GLY A 22 10.47 -11.77 14.52
C GLY A 22 9.42 -10.71 14.81
N LEU A 23 8.90 -10.72 16.04
CA LEU A 23 7.89 -9.78 16.51
C LEU A 23 8.37 -8.31 16.51
N TYR A 24 9.67 -8.04 16.45
CA TYR A 24 10.21 -6.67 16.37
C TYR A 24 10.42 -6.21 14.92
N VAL A 25 10.76 -7.14 14.03
CA VAL A 25 11.07 -6.86 12.63
C VAL A 25 9.79 -6.60 11.82
N TRP A 26 8.76 -7.43 12.00
CA TRP A 26 7.47 -7.30 11.32
C TRP A 26 6.78 -5.93 11.51
N PRO A 27 6.62 -5.40 12.73
CA PRO A 27 6.01 -4.09 12.91
C PRO A 27 6.86 -2.95 12.35
N ALA A 28 8.20 -3.06 12.34
CA ALA A 28 9.06 -2.06 11.69
C ALA A 28 8.77 -1.98 10.18
N TYR A 29 8.67 -3.13 9.49
CA TYR A 29 8.25 -3.16 8.09
C TYR A 29 6.82 -2.67 7.88
N LEU A 30 5.90 -3.00 8.79
CA LEU A 30 4.51 -2.54 8.73
C LEU A 30 4.43 -1.02 8.81
N ILE A 31 5.17 -0.39 9.72
CA ILE A 31 5.24 1.07 9.86
C ILE A 31 5.76 1.71 8.58
N VAL A 32 6.85 1.17 8.01
CA VAL A 32 7.41 1.66 6.75
C VAL A 32 6.39 1.54 5.61
N ALA A 33 5.70 0.40 5.49
CA ALA A 33 4.67 0.19 4.48
C ALA A 33 3.51 1.19 4.63
N ILE A 34 3.05 1.45 5.86
CA ILE A 34 2.00 2.44 6.15
C ILE A 34 2.46 3.84 5.74
N VAL A 35 3.67 4.25 6.12
CA VAL A 35 4.24 5.54 5.76
C VAL A 35 4.33 5.67 4.24
N LEU A 36 4.80 4.63 3.55
CA LEU A 36 4.90 4.61 2.09
C LEU A 36 3.51 4.75 1.43
N ILE A 37 2.51 4.00 1.90
CA ILE A 37 1.13 4.05 1.39
C ILE A 37 0.55 5.45 1.60
N LEU A 38 0.68 6.03 2.79
CA LEU A 38 0.21 7.38 3.06
C LEU A 38 0.91 8.40 2.16
N ASN A 39 2.23 8.27 2.01
CA ASN A 39 3.03 9.13 1.14
C ASN A 39 2.66 8.98 -0.34
N LEU A 40 2.21 7.80 -0.80
CA LEU A 40 1.73 7.56 -2.16
C LEU A 40 0.28 8.04 -2.37
N VAL A 41 -0.59 7.88 -1.38
CA VAL A 41 -2.01 8.23 -1.46
C VAL A 41 -2.20 9.75 -1.47
N VAL A 42 -1.37 10.51 -0.74
CA VAL A 42 -1.38 11.98 -0.72
C VAL A 42 -1.20 12.61 -2.13
N PRO A 43 -0.16 12.28 -2.91
CA PRO A 43 0.03 12.79 -4.26
C PRO A 43 -1.03 12.24 -5.23
N LEU A 44 -1.49 11.00 -5.06
CA LEU A 44 -2.55 10.44 -5.92
C LEU A 44 -3.90 11.17 -5.71
N ARG A 45 -4.24 11.50 -4.45
CA ARG A 45 -5.39 12.37 -4.13
C ARG A 45 -5.22 13.77 -4.69
N ARG A 46 -3.98 14.30 -4.72
CA ARG A 46 -3.68 15.63 -5.28
C ARG A 46 -3.77 15.63 -6.81
N HIS A 47 -3.32 14.58 -7.48
CA HIS A 47 -3.42 14.40 -8.93
C HIS A 47 -4.87 14.29 -9.40
N ARG A 48 -5.75 13.61 -8.66
CA ARG A 48 -7.19 13.56 -8.98
C ARG A 48 -7.83 14.96 -9.03
N ARG A 49 -7.36 15.92 -8.22
CA ARG A 49 -7.86 17.30 -8.23
C ARG A 49 -7.42 18.11 -9.44
N LEU A 50 -6.32 17.73 -10.11
CA LEU A 50 -5.79 18.44 -11.28
C LEU A 50 -6.53 18.03 -12.56
N LEU A 51 -6.89 16.75 -12.69
CA LEU A 51 -7.68 16.24 -13.82
C LEU A 51 -9.11 16.80 -13.83
N SER A 52 -9.74 16.96 -12.65
CA SER A 52 -11.10 17.53 -12.56
C SER A 52 -11.19 19.02 -12.93
N LYS A 53 -10.07 19.73 -13.08
CA LYS A 53 -10.08 21.14 -13.51
C LYS A 53 -10.02 21.33 -15.03
N MET A 54 -9.68 20.30 -15.81
CA MET A 54 -9.55 20.44 -17.27
C MET A 54 -10.89 20.33 -18.01
N SER A 55 -11.90 19.65 -17.46
CA SER A 55 -13.23 19.56 -18.11
C SER A 55 -14.05 20.85 -18.05
N ARG A 56 -13.58 21.91 -17.38
CA ARG A 56 -14.33 23.17 -17.23
C ARG A 56 -14.05 24.21 -18.32
N HIS A 57 -13.13 23.92 -19.25
CA HIS A 57 -12.76 24.83 -20.35
C HIS A 57 -13.16 24.28 -21.73
N ASN A 58 -14.18 23.43 -21.83
CA ASN A 58 -14.75 22.98 -23.12
C ASN A 58 -16.24 23.34 -23.27
N ASN A 59 -16.74 24.29 -22.48
CA ASN A 59 -18.13 24.75 -22.59
C ASN A 59 -18.26 26.28 -22.55
N LEU A 60 -17.13 27.01 -22.55
CA LEU A 60 -17.09 28.47 -22.70
C LEU A 60 -16.82 28.91 -24.14
N ASN A 61 -16.83 27.97 -25.10
CA ASN A 61 -17.11 28.30 -26.49
C ASN A 61 -18.61 28.56 -26.62
N GLY A 62 -19.06 29.64 -25.97
CA GLY A 62 -20.19 30.41 -26.47
C GLY A 62 -19.78 30.93 -27.83
N PRO A 63 -20.65 30.75 -28.82
CA PRO A 63 -21.20 31.95 -29.39
C PRO A 63 -22.72 31.85 -29.28
N ASP A 64 -23.29 32.59 -28.35
CA ASP A 64 -24.11 33.76 -28.66
C ASP A 64 -23.76 34.32 -30.05
N ALA A 65 -24.15 33.55 -31.08
CA ALA A 65 -24.25 33.98 -32.45
C ALA A 65 -25.52 34.85 -32.53
N PRO A 66 -25.39 36.16 -32.82
CA PRO A 66 -26.54 37.04 -33.05
C PRO A 66 -27.36 36.62 -34.27
#